data_AF-A0A728X3J4-F1
#
_entry.id   AF-A0A728X3J4-F1
#
_cell.length_a   1.000
_cell.length_b   1.000
_cell.length_c   1.000
_cell.angle_alpha   90.00
_cell.angle_beta   90.00
_cell.angle_gamma   90.00
#
_symmetry.space_group_name_H-M   'P 1'
#
loop_
_entity.id
_entity.type
_entity.pdbx_description
1 polymer ?
#
loop_
_entity_poly.entity_id
_entity_poly.type
_entity_poly.pdbx_seq_one_letter_code
_entity_poly.pdbx_strand_id
1 'polypeptide(L)'
;MTDTAFSKSLQKEVDPEQYLALKNLDDSSIHAVAREDIICPICKVGGGSFVRASRNDGYYKKAHFRFTGESGQGHHPSCDFYGDRLTSEVRQHLVTFTKDRTKYSQVIRKLVCAGIQEGIFTQEKMWQMREWFFNKRKDSTFEIWLEKGHLDWLDYISGLRESYLAWTNPDIMPFSPIQATVPGFSWSRAIDKEVLRVHIKTLQQLRKISVSHRDISAILEHIDNNRGRTILDPSLLEDEINKTYKLTGFVMSNYIEFKAKTVSDRAYGEAKFLAFAALLLFVSDWDLNIAIGKF
;
A
#
# COMPACT_ATOMS: atom_id res chain seq x y z
N MET A 1 -6.61 3.23 -16.48
CA MET A 1 -8.02 3.07 -16.93
C MET A 1 -8.91 3.17 -15.71
N THR A 2 -9.95 4.00 -15.75
CA THR A 2 -10.90 4.15 -14.63
C THR A 2 -12.30 3.77 -15.10
N ASP A 3 -12.92 2.80 -14.42
CA ASP A 3 -14.29 2.35 -14.72
C ASP A 3 -15.34 3.39 -14.29
N THR A 4 -14.95 4.30 -13.40
CA THR A 4 -15.76 5.44 -12.94
C THR A 4 -14.93 6.73 -12.97
N ALA A 5 -15.60 7.87 -12.96
CA ALA A 5 -14.99 9.16 -12.75
C ALA A 5 -15.94 10.16 -12.07
N PHE A 6 -15.41 11.22 -11.48
CA PHE A 6 -16.22 12.25 -10.85
C PHE A 6 -16.59 13.33 -11.87
N SER A 7 -17.89 13.59 -12.04
CA SER A 7 -18.40 14.67 -12.88
C SER A 7 -18.59 15.93 -12.03
N LYS A 8 -17.88 17.01 -12.38
CA LYS A 8 -17.96 18.30 -11.68
C LYS A 8 -19.36 18.90 -11.74
N SER A 9 -20.05 18.76 -12.85
CA SER A 9 -21.38 19.32 -13.01
C SER A 9 -22.49 18.47 -12.40
N LEU A 10 -22.34 17.14 -12.35
CA LEU A 10 -23.30 16.27 -11.66
C LEU A 10 -23.02 16.12 -10.16
N GLN A 11 -21.87 16.60 -9.69
CA GLN A 11 -21.41 16.51 -8.28
C GLN A 11 -21.46 15.08 -7.73
N LYS A 12 -21.14 14.10 -8.58
CA LYS A 12 -21.10 12.70 -8.20
C LYS A 12 -20.19 11.87 -9.09
N GLU A 13 -19.82 10.71 -8.58
CA GLU A 13 -19.10 9.70 -9.33
C GLU A 13 -20.05 8.90 -10.22
N VAL A 14 -19.66 8.70 -11.47
CA VAL A 14 -20.45 8.07 -12.51
C VAL A 14 -19.60 7.08 -13.29
N ASP A 15 -20.21 5.98 -13.72
CA ASP A 15 -19.67 5.16 -14.81
C ASP A 15 -19.99 5.81 -16.18
N PRO A 16 -19.35 5.36 -17.27
CA PRO A 16 -19.59 5.87 -18.62
C PRO A 16 -21.04 5.84 -19.10
N GLU A 17 -21.81 4.82 -18.73
CA GLU A 17 -23.21 4.65 -19.14
C GLU A 17 -24.10 5.64 -18.38
N GLN A 18 -23.91 5.75 -17.07
CA GLN A 18 -24.56 6.74 -16.22
C GLN A 18 -24.25 8.17 -16.67
N TYR A 19 -22.99 8.43 -17.04
CA TYR A 19 -22.58 9.76 -17.48
C TYR A 19 -23.31 10.20 -18.74
N LEU A 20 -23.36 9.34 -19.75
CA LEU A 20 -24.11 9.55 -20.99
C LEU A 20 -25.60 9.83 -20.71
N ALA A 21 -26.22 8.95 -19.92
CA ALA A 21 -27.65 9.03 -19.64
C ALA A 21 -28.02 10.31 -18.88
N LEU A 22 -27.25 10.67 -17.85
CA LEU A 22 -27.54 11.84 -17.00
C LEU A 22 -27.25 13.17 -17.69
N LYS A 23 -26.30 13.18 -18.63
CA LYS A 23 -25.94 14.39 -19.37
C LYS A 23 -26.71 14.57 -20.67
N ASN A 24 -27.48 13.56 -21.08
CA ASN A 24 -28.18 13.53 -22.36
C ASN A 24 -27.25 13.89 -23.53
N LEU A 25 -26.03 13.35 -23.50
CA LEU A 25 -25.00 13.61 -24.51
C LEU A 25 -25.12 12.61 -25.65
N ASP A 26 -24.88 13.10 -26.86
CA ASP A 26 -24.68 12.27 -28.02
C ASP A 26 -23.21 11.88 -28.18
N ASP A 27 -22.95 10.90 -29.03
CA ASP A 27 -21.59 10.39 -29.26
C ASP A 27 -20.63 11.45 -29.85
N SER A 28 -21.15 12.51 -30.48
CA SER A 28 -20.35 13.50 -31.20
C SER A 28 -19.71 14.55 -30.28
N SER A 29 -20.40 14.94 -29.20
CA SER A 29 -19.97 16.00 -28.28
C SER A 29 -19.27 15.49 -27.01
N ILE A 30 -19.42 14.20 -26.71
CA ILE A 30 -19.00 13.59 -25.43
C ILE A 30 -17.53 13.80 -25.08
N HIS A 31 -16.63 13.77 -26.06
CA HIS A 31 -15.19 13.87 -25.79
C HIS A 31 -14.81 15.26 -25.26
N ALA A 32 -15.36 16.33 -25.85
CA ALA A 32 -15.09 17.69 -25.43
C ALA A 32 -15.70 17.97 -24.05
N VAL A 33 -16.96 17.55 -23.85
CA VAL A 33 -17.67 17.74 -22.58
C VAL A 33 -16.99 16.95 -21.44
N ALA A 34 -16.62 15.69 -21.68
CA ALA A 34 -15.92 14.88 -20.69
C ALA A 34 -14.57 15.51 -20.30
N ARG A 35 -13.83 16.06 -21.27
CA ARG A 35 -12.50 16.67 -21.01
C ARG A 35 -12.59 17.83 -20.01
N GLU A 36 -13.64 18.61 -20.10
CA GLU A 36 -13.87 19.74 -19.19
C GLU A 36 -14.52 19.33 -17.88
N ASP A 37 -15.40 18.32 -17.88
CA ASP A 37 -16.26 18.00 -16.73
C ASP A 37 -15.70 16.90 -15.82
N ILE A 38 -14.96 15.95 -16.39
CA ILE A 38 -14.55 14.73 -15.69
C ILE A 38 -13.18 14.91 -15.04
N ILE A 39 -13.12 14.54 -13.76
CA ILE A 39 -11.88 14.44 -12.98
C ILE A 39 -11.71 13.03 -12.40
N CYS A 40 -10.47 12.65 -12.13
CA CYS A 40 -10.17 11.42 -11.41
C CYS A 40 -10.79 11.46 -10.01
N PRO A 41 -11.50 10.41 -9.56
CA PRO A 41 -12.15 10.41 -8.25
C PRO A 41 -11.15 10.28 -7.09
N ILE A 42 -9.86 10.03 -7.38
CA ILE A 42 -8.81 9.83 -6.39
C ILE A 42 -7.86 11.03 -6.38
N CYS A 43 -7.04 11.19 -7.42
CA CYS A 43 -6.02 12.25 -7.49
C CYS A 43 -6.52 13.57 -8.09
N LYS A 44 -7.82 13.69 -8.39
CA LYS A 44 -8.49 14.89 -8.94
C LYS A 44 -7.92 15.45 -10.24
N VAL A 45 -7.00 14.74 -10.93
CA VAL A 45 -6.54 15.18 -12.24
C VAL A 45 -7.72 15.33 -13.20
N GLY A 46 -7.77 16.47 -13.89
CA GLY A 46 -8.79 16.76 -14.90
C GLY A 46 -8.39 16.30 -16.30
N GLY A 47 -9.12 16.75 -17.32
CA GLY A 47 -8.83 16.39 -18.71
C GLY A 47 -9.24 14.97 -19.08
N GLY A 48 -10.17 14.36 -18.32
CA GLY A 48 -10.63 13.01 -18.56
C GLY A 48 -11.26 12.86 -19.94
N SER A 49 -10.78 11.92 -20.74
CA SER A 49 -11.35 11.60 -22.05
C SER A 49 -12.26 10.39 -21.94
N PHE A 50 -13.46 10.49 -22.49
CA PHE A 50 -14.34 9.34 -22.66
C PHE A 50 -13.76 8.40 -23.71
N VAL A 51 -13.71 7.09 -23.42
CA VAL A 51 -13.30 6.07 -24.38
C VAL A 51 -14.50 5.16 -24.63
N ARG A 52 -14.90 5.05 -25.90
CA ARG A 52 -16.07 4.25 -26.30
C ARG A 52 -15.82 2.76 -26.08
N ALA A 53 -16.92 2.05 -25.84
CA ALA A 53 -16.90 0.60 -25.91
C ALA A 53 -16.54 0.17 -27.34
N SER A 54 -15.75 -0.88 -27.48
CA SER A 54 -15.37 -1.43 -28.78
C SER A 54 -15.45 -2.94 -28.75
N ARG A 55 -15.92 -3.55 -29.83
CA ARG A 55 -16.00 -5.00 -29.98
C ARG A 55 -15.15 -5.43 -31.17
N ASN A 56 -14.11 -6.21 -30.92
CA ASN A 56 -13.36 -6.95 -31.95
C ASN A 56 -13.55 -8.45 -31.70
N ASP A 57 -13.34 -9.29 -32.71
CA ASP A 57 -13.57 -10.74 -32.69
C ASP A 57 -13.27 -11.41 -31.34
N GLY A 58 -14.34 -11.71 -30.58
CA GLY A 58 -14.28 -12.38 -29.27
C GLY A 58 -13.95 -11.50 -28.05
N TYR A 59 -13.58 -10.23 -28.23
CA TYR A 59 -13.18 -9.32 -27.14
C TYR A 59 -14.02 -8.04 -27.09
N TYR A 60 -14.73 -7.86 -25.97
CA TYR A 60 -15.52 -6.66 -25.67
C TYR A 60 -14.77 -5.74 -24.70
N LYS A 61 -14.33 -4.58 -25.19
CA LYS A 61 -13.84 -3.50 -24.33
C LYS A 61 -15.01 -2.64 -23.90
N LYS A 62 -15.18 -2.48 -22.59
CA LYS A 62 -16.15 -1.56 -22.01
C LYS A 62 -15.72 -0.11 -22.24
N ALA A 63 -16.71 0.78 -22.30
CA ALA A 63 -16.46 2.20 -22.19
C ALA A 63 -15.78 2.50 -20.85
N HIS A 64 -14.92 3.51 -20.82
CA HIS A 64 -14.17 3.91 -19.62
C HIS A 64 -13.69 5.36 -19.75
N PHE A 65 -13.16 5.92 -18.67
CA PHE A 65 -12.47 7.21 -18.71
C PHE A 65 -10.95 7.00 -18.74
N ARG A 66 -10.27 7.89 -19.46
CA ARG A 66 -8.81 7.91 -19.60
C ARG A 66 -8.25 9.29 -19.30
N PHE A 67 -7.16 9.33 -18.54
CA PHE A 67 -6.46 10.57 -18.18
C PHE A 67 -5.03 10.50 -18.70
N THR A 68 -4.73 11.28 -19.74
CA THR A 68 -3.40 11.34 -20.38
C THR A 68 -2.74 12.67 -20.09
N GLY A 69 -1.52 12.65 -19.54
CA GLY A 69 -0.65 13.81 -19.40
C GLY A 69 0.33 13.93 -20.57
N GLU A 70 1.22 14.92 -20.53
CA GLU A 70 2.25 15.16 -21.57
C GLU A 70 3.18 13.95 -21.79
N SER A 71 3.49 13.22 -20.72
CA SER A 71 4.27 11.98 -20.74
C SER A 71 3.45 10.71 -21.02
N GLY A 72 2.17 10.85 -21.36
CA GLY A 72 1.23 9.74 -21.57
C GLY A 72 0.54 9.24 -20.30
N GLN A 73 0.96 9.67 -19.10
CA GLN A 73 0.32 9.37 -17.82
C GLN A 73 -0.19 10.65 -17.16
N GLY A 74 -1.51 10.77 -17.02
CA GLY A 74 -2.12 11.96 -16.41
C GLY A 74 -2.21 11.90 -14.90
N HIS A 75 -2.27 10.69 -14.32
CA HIS A 75 -2.43 10.53 -12.88
C HIS A 75 -1.15 10.86 -12.11
N HIS A 76 -1.30 11.30 -10.86
CA HIS A 76 -0.21 11.38 -9.89
C HIS A 76 0.36 9.98 -9.58
N PRO A 77 1.68 9.78 -9.38
CA PRO A 77 2.30 8.48 -9.07
C PRO A 77 1.65 7.68 -7.95
N SER A 78 1.21 8.36 -6.89
CA SER A 78 0.51 7.74 -5.75
C SER A 78 -0.97 7.38 -6.01
N CYS A 79 -1.54 7.73 -7.17
CA CYS A 79 -2.93 7.41 -7.49
C CYS A 79 -3.10 5.91 -7.79
N ASP A 80 -4.19 5.28 -7.34
CA ASP A 80 -4.48 3.87 -7.68
C ASP A 80 -4.60 3.61 -9.20
N PHE A 81 -4.87 4.67 -9.97
CA PHE A 81 -4.99 4.62 -11.42
C PHE A 81 -3.72 5.04 -12.16
N TYR A 82 -2.62 5.27 -11.44
CA TYR A 82 -1.33 5.58 -12.03
C TYR A 82 -0.76 4.36 -12.77
N GLY A 83 -0.33 4.59 -14.01
CA GLY A 83 0.07 3.53 -14.93
C GLY A 83 -1.12 2.84 -15.61
N ASP A 84 -0.90 2.34 -16.82
CA ASP A 84 -1.97 1.70 -17.62
C ASP A 84 -2.42 0.32 -17.12
N ARG A 85 -1.88 -0.12 -16.00
CA ARG A 85 -2.31 -1.32 -15.28
C ARG A 85 -2.36 -0.91 -13.83
N LEU A 86 -3.56 -0.94 -13.22
CA LEU A 86 -3.70 -1.20 -11.78
C LEU A 86 -2.57 -2.16 -11.43
N THR A 87 -1.59 -1.71 -10.65
CA THR A 87 -0.41 -2.53 -10.34
C THR A 87 -0.93 -3.86 -9.78
N SER A 88 -0.19 -4.95 -9.94
CA SER A 88 -0.60 -6.25 -9.38
C SER A 88 -1.02 -6.13 -7.92
N GLU A 89 -0.36 -5.24 -7.18
CA GLU A 89 -0.68 -4.80 -5.82
C GLU A 89 -2.10 -4.22 -5.72
N VAL A 90 -2.44 -3.17 -6.48
CA VAL A 90 -3.78 -2.56 -6.44
C VAL A 90 -4.85 -3.55 -6.87
N ARG A 91 -4.59 -4.38 -7.90
CA ARG A 91 -5.55 -5.40 -8.38
C ARG A 91 -5.93 -6.43 -7.32
N GLN A 92 -4.99 -6.81 -6.45
CA GLN A 92 -5.25 -7.77 -5.38
C GLN A 92 -6.18 -7.20 -4.30
N HIS A 93 -6.23 -5.87 -4.17
CA HIS A 93 -7.01 -5.19 -3.15
C HIS A 93 -8.31 -4.56 -3.68
N LEU A 94 -8.59 -4.65 -4.99
CA LEU A 94 -9.86 -4.23 -5.56
C LEU A 94 -11.00 -5.18 -5.15
N VAL A 95 -11.86 -4.67 -4.27
CA VAL A 95 -13.01 -5.40 -3.75
C VAL A 95 -14.14 -5.42 -4.77
N THR A 96 -14.40 -6.60 -5.36
CA THR A 96 -15.56 -6.81 -6.25
C THR A 96 -16.68 -7.55 -5.52
N PHE A 97 -17.80 -6.88 -5.22
CA PHE A 97 -18.95 -7.49 -4.56
C PHE A 97 -19.90 -8.24 -5.51
N THR A 98 -19.71 -8.17 -6.83
CA THR A 98 -20.68 -8.67 -7.83
C THR A 98 -20.49 -10.14 -8.22
N LYS A 99 -19.29 -10.70 -8.05
CA LYS A 99 -18.99 -12.09 -8.47
C LYS A 99 -18.96 -13.09 -7.31
N ASP A 100 -18.59 -12.66 -6.11
CA ASP A 100 -18.49 -13.55 -4.94
C ASP A 100 -19.86 -13.81 -4.31
N ARG A 101 -20.35 -15.04 -4.47
CA ARG A 101 -21.63 -15.52 -3.91
C ARG A 101 -21.49 -16.17 -2.54
N THR A 102 -20.45 -15.83 -1.79
CA THR A 102 -20.17 -16.44 -0.49
C THR A 102 -21.08 -15.84 0.58
N LYS A 103 -21.43 -16.62 1.62
CA LYS A 103 -22.20 -16.11 2.77
C LYS A 103 -21.50 -14.88 3.39
N TYR A 104 -20.17 -14.92 3.47
CA TYR A 104 -19.36 -13.78 3.89
C TYR A 104 -19.62 -12.52 3.04
N SER A 105 -19.53 -12.61 1.70
CA SER A 105 -19.76 -11.45 0.82
C SER A 105 -21.21 -10.94 0.89
N GLN A 106 -22.18 -11.82 1.16
CA GLN A 106 -23.57 -11.42 1.42
C GLN A 106 -23.71 -10.62 2.71
N VAL A 107 -23.03 -11.02 3.80
CA VAL A 107 -23.03 -10.28 5.07
C VAL A 107 -22.42 -8.90 4.89
N ILE A 108 -21.24 -8.80 4.26
CA ILE A 108 -20.62 -7.49 4.01
C ILE A 108 -21.50 -6.62 3.12
N ARG A 109 -22.09 -7.19 2.05
CA ARG A 109 -23.06 -6.46 1.20
C ARG A 109 -24.25 -5.95 2.01
N LYS A 110 -24.82 -6.76 2.90
CA LYS A 110 -25.95 -6.38 3.76
C LYS A 110 -25.58 -5.18 4.64
N LEU A 111 -24.39 -5.20 5.24
CA LEU A 111 -23.88 -4.09 6.08
C LEU A 111 -23.68 -2.80 5.27
N VAL A 112 -23.07 -2.90 4.08
CA VAL A 112 -22.90 -1.75 3.19
C VAL A 112 -24.24 -1.16 2.76
N CYS A 113 -25.18 -2.01 2.33
CA CYS A 113 -26.53 -1.57 1.94
C CYS A 113 -27.28 -0.92 3.10
N ALA A 114 -27.20 -1.49 4.31
CA ALA A 114 -27.82 -0.91 5.49
C ALA A 114 -27.24 0.48 5.79
N GLY A 115 -25.91 0.64 5.79
CA GLY A 115 -25.29 1.94 6.00
C GLY A 115 -25.62 2.98 4.92
N ILE A 116 -25.83 2.57 3.67
CA ILE A 116 -26.33 3.47 2.61
C ILE A 116 -27.78 3.86 2.88
N GLN A 117 -28.64 2.89 3.23
CA GLN A 117 -30.06 3.13 3.51
C GLN A 117 -30.27 4.08 4.69
N GLU A 118 -29.45 3.97 5.73
CA GLU A 118 -29.47 4.84 6.92
C GLU A 118 -28.74 6.18 6.69
N GLY A 119 -28.24 6.46 5.47
CA GLY A 119 -27.53 7.70 5.16
C GLY A 119 -26.15 7.85 5.83
N ILE A 120 -25.64 6.78 6.47
CA ILE A 120 -24.31 6.73 7.06
C ILE A 120 -23.26 6.83 5.95
N PHE A 121 -23.44 6.06 4.89
CA PHE A 121 -22.59 6.07 3.69
C PHE A 121 -23.27 6.82 2.56
N THR A 122 -22.57 7.80 2.00
CA THR A 122 -22.99 8.54 0.80
C THR A 122 -21.88 8.46 -0.26
N GLN A 123 -22.22 8.68 -1.53
CA GLN A 123 -21.22 8.74 -2.60
C GLN A 123 -20.15 9.81 -2.32
N GLU A 124 -20.58 10.95 -1.78
CA GLU A 124 -19.68 12.03 -1.37
C GLU A 124 -18.67 11.56 -0.30
N LYS A 125 -19.13 10.91 0.77
CA LYS A 125 -18.24 10.40 1.83
C LYS A 125 -17.26 9.34 1.30
N MET A 126 -17.72 8.45 0.40
CA MET A 126 -16.84 7.46 -0.23
C MET A 126 -15.79 8.11 -1.14
N TRP A 127 -16.14 9.20 -1.82
CA TRP A 127 -15.21 9.98 -2.62
C TRP A 127 -14.19 10.75 -1.76
N GLN A 128 -14.64 11.36 -0.67
CA GLN A 128 -13.78 12.02 0.32
C GLN A 128 -12.81 11.02 0.96
N MET A 129 -13.25 9.79 1.26
CA MET A 129 -12.38 8.74 1.79
C MET A 129 -11.27 8.37 0.78
N ARG A 130 -11.60 8.22 -0.51
CA ARG A 130 -10.60 7.94 -1.55
C ARG A 130 -9.56 9.05 -1.66
N GLU A 131 -10.00 10.30 -1.60
CA GLU A 131 -9.11 11.47 -1.58
C GLU A 131 -8.23 11.50 -0.32
N TRP A 132 -8.81 11.20 0.85
CA TRP A 132 -8.06 11.10 2.09
C TRP A 132 -6.95 10.05 2.02
N PHE A 133 -7.24 8.84 1.50
CA PHE A 133 -6.22 7.80 1.30
C PHE A 133 -5.15 8.21 0.30
N PHE A 134 -5.53 8.90 -0.76
CA PHE A 134 -4.58 9.42 -1.75
C PHE A 134 -3.61 10.44 -1.13
N ASN A 135 -4.14 11.40 -0.38
CA ASN A 135 -3.33 12.43 0.28
C ASN A 135 -2.41 11.79 1.32
N LYS A 136 -2.95 10.90 2.17
CA LYS A 136 -2.14 10.12 3.12
C LYS A 136 -1.04 9.35 2.43
N ARG A 137 -1.33 8.67 1.32
CA ARG A 137 -0.31 7.95 0.54
C ARG A 137 0.76 8.92 0.04
N LYS A 138 0.36 10.02 -0.58
CA LYS A 138 1.28 11.04 -1.09
C LYS A 138 2.22 11.55 0.01
N ASP A 139 1.68 11.85 1.18
CA ASP A 139 2.44 12.37 2.32
C ASP A 139 3.34 11.31 2.96
N SER A 140 3.00 10.03 2.80
CA SER A 140 3.77 8.88 3.30
C SER A 140 4.67 8.23 2.26
N THR A 141 4.79 8.79 1.06
CA THR A 141 5.69 8.24 0.05
C THR A 141 7.06 8.92 0.13
N PHE A 142 8.15 8.15 0.13
CA PHE A 142 9.51 8.67 0.14
C PHE A 142 10.41 7.91 -0.86
N GLU A 143 11.51 8.52 -1.26
CA GLU A 143 12.53 7.86 -2.07
C GLU A 143 13.67 7.35 -1.19
N ILE A 144 14.21 6.18 -1.51
CA ILE A 144 15.44 5.69 -0.89
C ILE A 144 16.63 6.34 -1.59
N TRP A 145 17.37 7.16 -0.84
CA TRP A 145 18.60 7.82 -1.28
C TRP A 145 19.86 6.98 -1.01
N LEU A 146 19.72 5.88 -0.27
CA LEU A 146 20.81 4.99 0.07
C LEU A 146 21.13 4.08 -1.12
N GLU A 147 22.35 4.19 -1.63
CA GLU A 147 22.94 3.17 -2.49
C GLU A 147 23.49 1.97 -1.70
N LYS A 148 23.46 0.80 -2.31
CA LYS A 148 24.00 -0.46 -1.77
C LYS A 148 25.44 -0.32 -1.24
N GLY A 149 26.30 0.39 -1.96
CA GLY A 149 27.67 0.65 -1.56
C GLY A 149 27.83 1.37 -0.21
N HIS A 150 26.81 2.08 0.27
CA HIS A 150 26.84 2.74 1.58
C HIS A 150 26.72 1.75 2.75
N LEU A 151 26.11 0.57 2.52
CA LEU A 151 25.81 -0.41 3.57
C LEU A 151 26.47 -1.78 3.34
N ASP A 152 27.01 -2.07 2.16
CA ASP A 152 27.68 -3.34 1.84
C ASP A 152 28.78 -3.70 2.85
N TRP A 153 29.56 -2.70 3.28
CA TRP A 153 30.60 -2.92 4.28
C TRP A 153 30.02 -3.30 5.65
N LEU A 154 28.82 -2.82 6.02
CA LEU A 154 28.14 -3.19 7.26
C LEU A 154 27.67 -4.65 7.24
N ASP A 155 27.13 -5.10 6.11
CA ASP A 155 26.75 -6.51 5.88
C ASP A 155 27.99 -7.40 6.03
N TYR A 156 29.09 -7.03 5.36
CA TYR A 156 30.37 -7.74 5.46
C TYR A 156 30.89 -7.83 6.91
N ILE A 157 31.03 -6.72 7.64
CA ILE A 157 31.61 -6.77 9.00
C ILE A 157 30.72 -7.46 10.01
N SER A 158 29.39 -7.38 9.85
CA SER A 158 28.44 -8.03 10.77
C SER A 158 28.34 -9.53 10.49
N GLY A 159 28.64 -9.96 9.27
CA GLY A 159 28.65 -11.35 8.82
C GLY A 159 29.95 -12.11 9.12
N LEU A 160 30.98 -11.43 9.64
CA LEU A 160 32.23 -12.09 10.04
C LEU A 160 31.94 -13.17 11.08
N ARG A 161 32.60 -14.33 10.93
CA ARG A 161 32.38 -15.52 11.78
C ARG A 161 32.51 -15.23 13.27
N GLU A 162 33.42 -14.33 13.63
CA GLU A 162 33.72 -13.96 15.01
C GLU A 162 33.14 -12.59 15.40
N SER A 163 32.18 -12.05 14.64
CA SER A 163 31.56 -10.74 14.93
C SER A 163 30.98 -10.65 16.34
N TYR A 164 30.60 -11.78 16.94
CA TYR A 164 30.14 -11.87 18.31
C TYR A 164 31.17 -11.42 19.36
N LEU A 165 32.46 -11.49 19.04
CA LEU A 165 33.53 -11.04 19.95
C LEU A 165 33.46 -9.53 20.20
N ALA A 166 32.91 -8.74 19.27
CA ALA A 166 32.69 -7.31 19.50
C ALA A 166 31.83 -7.02 20.75
N TRP A 167 31.08 -8.02 21.22
CA TRP A 167 30.14 -7.91 22.33
C TRP A 167 30.67 -8.53 23.62
N THR A 168 31.57 -9.49 23.53
CA THR A 168 32.08 -10.27 24.68
C THR A 168 33.52 -9.94 25.02
N ASN A 169 34.29 -9.43 24.07
CA ASN A 169 35.69 -9.08 24.26
C ASN A 169 36.05 -7.81 23.46
N PRO A 170 35.98 -6.62 24.08
CA PRO A 170 36.27 -5.36 23.39
C PRO A 170 37.77 -5.16 23.10
N ASP A 171 38.66 -5.97 23.68
CA ASP A 171 40.12 -5.84 23.53
C ASP A 171 40.68 -6.97 22.67
N ILE A 172 40.33 -6.93 21.39
CA ILE A 172 40.84 -7.89 20.40
C ILE A 172 42.31 -7.58 20.14
N MET A 173 43.19 -8.53 20.47
CA MET A 173 44.63 -8.43 20.24
C MET A 173 44.93 -8.10 18.77
N PRO A 174 45.72 -7.05 18.48
CA PRO A 174 46.08 -6.68 17.11
C PRO A 174 46.97 -7.74 16.46
N PHE A 175 46.94 -7.80 15.13
CA PHE A 175 47.85 -8.65 14.38
C PHE A 175 49.32 -8.25 14.62
N SER A 176 50.20 -9.25 14.74
CA SER A 176 51.65 -9.07 14.77
C SER A 176 52.32 -10.09 13.86
N PRO A 177 53.38 -9.74 13.10
CA PRO A 177 54.04 -10.66 12.18
C PRO A 177 54.48 -11.99 12.79
N ILE A 178 54.83 -12.01 14.08
CA ILE A 178 55.20 -13.25 14.79
C ILE A 178 54.03 -14.26 14.85
N GLN A 179 52.78 -13.80 14.82
CA GLN A 179 51.62 -14.69 14.80
C GLN A 179 51.58 -15.52 13.51
N ALA A 180 52.07 -14.97 12.38
CA ALA A 180 52.10 -15.66 11.09
C ALA A 180 53.13 -16.80 11.03
N THR A 181 54.03 -16.93 12.00
CA THR A 181 55.00 -18.04 12.07
C THR A 181 54.44 -19.29 12.74
N VAL A 182 53.20 -19.23 13.27
CA VAL A 182 52.54 -20.37 13.92
C VAL A 182 52.20 -21.44 12.87
N PRO A 183 52.55 -22.72 13.09
CA PRO A 183 52.16 -23.80 12.18
C PRO A 183 50.64 -23.86 11.98
N GLY A 184 50.19 -23.90 10.72
CA GLY A 184 48.77 -23.90 10.38
C GLY A 184 48.09 -22.52 10.49
N PHE A 185 48.86 -21.43 10.53
CA PHE A 185 48.31 -20.07 10.57
C PHE A 185 47.32 -19.80 9.43
N SER A 186 46.15 -19.26 9.79
CA SER A 186 45.09 -18.94 8.85
C SER A 186 45.04 -17.43 8.61
N TRP A 187 45.53 -17.00 7.45
CA TRP A 187 45.49 -15.60 7.02
C TRP A 187 44.06 -15.05 6.96
N SER A 188 43.11 -15.82 6.46
CA SER A 188 41.70 -15.39 6.40
C SER A 188 41.16 -15.05 7.78
N ARG A 189 41.39 -15.91 8.79
CA ARG A 189 40.96 -15.63 10.17
C ARG A 189 41.67 -14.43 10.79
N ALA A 190 42.94 -14.21 10.46
CA ALA A 190 43.69 -13.06 10.96
C ALA A 190 43.16 -11.74 10.36
N ILE A 191 42.84 -11.73 9.07
CA ILE A 191 42.21 -10.60 8.39
C ILE A 191 40.85 -10.31 9.01
N ASP A 192 39.98 -11.33 9.15
CA ASP A 192 38.65 -11.16 9.75
C ASP A 192 38.74 -10.55 11.16
N LYS A 193 39.68 -11.02 11.98
CA LYS A 193 39.91 -10.48 13.33
C LYS A 193 40.39 -9.04 13.32
N GLU A 194 41.27 -8.69 12.39
CA GLU A 194 41.79 -7.32 12.30
C GLU A 194 40.71 -6.35 11.81
N VAL A 195 39.91 -6.74 10.82
CA VAL A 195 38.72 -5.99 10.38
C VAL A 195 37.74 -5.81 11.55
N LEU A 196 37.46 -6.89 12.28
CA LEU A 196 36.60 -6.86 13.45
C LEU A 196 37.10 -5.89 14.52
N ARG A 197 38.42 -5.91 14.81
CA ARG A 197 39.07 -5.01 15.77
C ARG A 197 38.91 -3.54 15.36
N VAL A 198 39.12 -3.23 14.08
CA VAL A 198 38.98 -1.86 13.54
C VAL A 198 37.53 -1.36 13.66
N HIS A 199 36.54 -2.23 13.42
CA HIS A 199 35.13 -1.86 13.38
C HIS A 199 34.33 -2.21 14.65
N ILE A 200 35.00 -2.52 15.75
CA ILE A 200 34.35 -3.02 16.97
C ILE A 200 33.31 -2.04 17.53
N LYS A 201 33.59 -0.74 17.48
CA LYS A 201 32.68 0.32 17.93
C LYS A 201 31.40 0.35 17.07
N THR A 202 31.52 0.14 15.76
CA THR A 202 30.37 0.09 14.85
C THR A 202 29.46 -1.09 15.19
N LEU A 203 30.02 -2.30 15.35
CA LEU A 203 29.26 -3.49 15.70
C LEU A 203 28.58 -3.37 17.08
N GLN A 204 29.21 -2.68 18.03
CA GLN A 204 28.60 -2.36 19.31
C GLN A 204 27.42 -1.39 19.17
N GLN A 205 27.51 -0.41 18.26
CA GLN A 205 26.40 0.51 17.99
C GLN A 205 25.23 -0.21 17.31
N LEU A 206 25.47 -1.08 16.33
CA LEU A 206 24.43 -1.90 15.70
C LEU A 206 23.62 -2.68 16.74
N ARG A 207 24.30 -3.27 17.73
CA ARG A 207 23.64 -3.97 18.84
C ARG A 207 22.79 -3.03 19.70
N LYS A 208 23.26 -1.82 19.99
CA LYS A 208 22.50 -0.83 20.80
C LYS A 208 21.20 -0.40 20.14
N ILE A 209 21.18 -0.32 18.81
CA ILE A 209 19.98 -0.03 18.02
C ILE A 209 19.20 -1.28 17.63
N SER A 210 19.56 -2.46 18.17
CA SER A 210 18.91 -3.75 17.90
C SER A 210 18.89 -4.15 16.42
N VAL A 211 19.89 -3.74 15.64
CA VAL A 211 20.04 -4.12 14.23
C VAL A 211 20.97 -5.33 14.12
N SER A 212 20.44 -6.42 13.57
CA SER A 212 21.16 -7.66 13.29
C SER A 212 21.70 -7.68 11.85
N HIS A 213 22.60 -8.63 11.55
CA HIS A 213 23.04 -8.89 10.18
C HIS A 213 21.86 -9.15 9.24
N ARG A 214 20.84 -9.89 9.69
CA ARG A 214 19.66 -10.18 8.86
C ARG A 214 18.89 -8.92 8.49
N ASP A 215 18.80 -7.96 9.41
CA ASP A 215 18.15 -6.69 9.15
C ASP A 215 18.92 -5.87 8.11
N ILE A 216 20.26 -5.88 8.18
CA ILE A 216 21.11 -5.22 7.19
C ILE A 216 20.93 -5.86 5.80
N SER A 217 20.98 -7.19 5.72
CA SER A 217 20.76 -7.89 4.44
C SER A 217 19.36 -7.62 3.88
N ALA A 218 18.33 -7.56 4.73
CA ALA A 218 16.97 -7.19 4.31
C ALA A 218 16.88 -5.74 3.81
N ILE A 219 17.56 -4.80 4.47
CA ILE A 219 17.64 -3.39 4.03
C ILE A 219 18.32 -3.32 2.65
N LEU A 220 19.42 -4.05 2.44
CA LEU A 220 20.12 -4.11 1.16
C LEU A 220 19.23 -4.65 0.04
N GLU A 221 18.49 -5.74 0.30
CA GLU A 221 17.51 -6.29 -0.63
C GLU A 221 16.40 -5.27 -0.94
N HIS A 222 15.92 -4.54 0.08
CA HIS A 222 14.94 -3.48 -0.12
C HIS A 222 15.47 -2.32 -0.98
N ILE A 223 16.73 -1.93 -0.80
CA ILE A 223 17.40 -0.90 -1.62
C ILE A 223 17.44 -1.35 -3.09
N ASP A 224 17.88 -2.57 -3.36
CA ASP A 224 18.02 -3.08 -4.74
C ASP A 224 16.65 -3.22 -5.43
N ASN A 225 15.66 -3.76 -4.72
CA ASN A 225 14.32 -3.99 -5.28
C ASN A 225 13.54 -2.69 -5.54
N ASN A 226 13.87 -1.62 -4.83
CA ASN A 226 13.14 -0.35 -4.88
C ASN A 226 13.97 0.83 -5.38
N ARG A 227 15.13 0.57 -6.01
CA ARG A 227 15.99 1.63 -6.53
C ARG A 227 15.24 2.51 -7.54
N GLY A 228 15.31 3.83 -7.32
CA GLY A 228 14.64 4.82 -8.18
C GLY A 228 13.11 4.75 -8.14
N ARG A 229 12.53 4.09 -7.14
CA ARG A 229 11.09 4.05 -6.89
C ARG A 229 10.76 4.82 -5.63
N THR A 230 9.56 5.39 -5.62
CA THR A 230 8.95 5.95 -4.43
C THR A 230 8.28 4.81 -3.65
N ILE A 231 8.51 4.74 -2.34
CA ILE A 231 8.05 3.68 -1.45
C ILE A 231 7.11 4.27 -0.41
N LEU A 232 6.12 3.50 0.00
CA LEU A 232 5.20 3.87 1.07
C LEU A 232 5.82 3.61 2.44
N ASP A 233 5.75 4.58 3.34
CA ASP A 233 5.95 4.42 4.77
C ASP A 233 4.63 4.03 5.46
N PRO A 234 4.42 2.75 5.81
CA PRO A 234 3.17 2.31 6.43
C PRO A 234 3.01 2.83 7.87
N SER A 235 4.07 3.32 8.52
CA SER A 235 4.00 3.79 9.91
C SER A 235 3.08 5.01 10.07
N LEU A 236 2.96 5.82 9.02
CA LEU A 236 2.07 6.99 8.97
C LEU A 236 0.57 6.65 8.86
N LEU A 237 0.26 5.35 8.69
CA LEU A 237 -1.09 4.79 8.70
C LEU A 237 -1.30 3.80 9.85
N GLU A 238 -0.33 3.65 10.76
CA GLU A 238 -0.36 2.63 11.79
C GLU A 238 -1.57 2.76 12.72
N ASP A 239 -1.92 3.98 13.12
CA ASP A 239 -3.09 4.23 13.97
C ASP A 239 -4.39 3.83 13.27
N GLU A 240 -4.57 4.26 12.02
CA GLU A 240 -5.74 3.96 11.21
C GLU A 240 -5.86 2.45 10.94
N ILE A 241 -4.76 1.79 10.59
CA ILE A 241 -4.68 0.33 10.42
C ILE A 241 -5.09 -0.38 11.71
N ASN A 242 -4.52 0.01 12.85
CA ASN A 242 -4.81 -0.57 14.15
C ASN A 242 -6.27 -0.39 14.55
N LYS A 243 -6.86 0.79 14.29
CA LYS A 243 -8.28 1.05 14.51
C LYS A 243 -9.16 0.18 13.62
N THR A 244 -8.82 0.01 12.35
CA THR A 244 -9.54 -0.90 11.44
C THR A 244 -9.52 -2.34 11.94
N TYR A 245 -8.37 -2.83 12.42
CA TYR A 245 -8.28 -4.18 13.02
C TYR A 245 -9.07 -4.30 14.33
N LYS A 246 -9.04 -3.28 15.20
CA LYS A 246 -9.84 -3.27 16.43
C LYS A 246 -11.34 -3.31 16.15
N LEU A 247 -11.83 -2.50 15.19
CA LEU A 247 -13.24 -2.47 14.82
C LEU A 247 -13.69 -3.80 14.19
N THR A 248 -12.90 -4.35 13.27
CA THR A 248 -13.20 -5.67 12.68
C THR A 248 -13.21 -6.78 13.73
N GLY A 249 -12.26 -6.77 14.67
CA GLY A 249 -12.24 -7.68 15.82
C GLY A 249 -13.49 -7.55 16.69
N PHE A 250 -13.90 -6.33 17.02
CA PHE A 250 -15.13 -6.06 17.78
C PHE A 250 -16.37 -6.61 17.07
N VAL A 251 -16.54 -6.31 15.78
CA VAL A 251 -17.69 -6.79 15.00
C VAL A 251 -17.69 -8.31 14.88
N MET A 252 -16.53 -8.94 14.67
CA MET A 252 -16.42 -10.41 14.63
C MET A 252 -16.86 -11.08 15.94
N SER A 253 -16.50 -10.51 17.08
CA SER A 253 -16.84 -11.08 18.38
C SER A 253 -18.31 -10.88 18.76
N ASN A 254 -18.93 -9.77 18.31
CA ASN A 254 -20.22 -9.33 18.83
C ASN A 254 -21.39 -9.46 17.84
N TYR A 255 -21.16 -9.44 16.52
CA TYR A 255 -22.23 -9.50 15.53
C TYR A 255 -22.60 -10.94 15.14
N ILE A 256 -23.88 -11.29 15.28
CA ILE A 256 -24.37 -12.68 15.13
C ILE A 256 -24.02 -13.32 13.78
N GLU A 257 -24.01 -12.55 12.70
CA GLU A 257 -23.71 -13.06 11.35
C GLU A 257 -22.26 -13.55 11.22
N PHE A 258 -21.33 -13.03 12.03
CA PHE A 258 -19.93 -13.45 12.07
C PHE A 258 -19.68 -14.65 12.99
N LYS A 259 -20.66 -15.07 13.81
CA LYS A 259 -20.54 -16.31 14.62
C LYS A 259 -20.68 -17.58 13.79
N ALA A 260 -21.24 -17.49 12.59
CA ALA A 260 -21.32 -18.61 11.67
C ALA A 260 -19.93 -18.96 11.13
N LYS A 261 -19.52 -20.23 11.24
CA LYS A 261 -18.20 -20.71 10.82
C LYS A 261 -17.82 -20.32 9.37
N THR A 262 -18.80 -20.37 8.47
CA THR A 262 -18.63 -20.01 7.05
C THR A 262 -18.31 -18.53 6.80
N VAL A 263 -18.54 -17.67 7.81
CA VAL A 263 -18.22 -16.24 7.80
C VAL A 263 -16.97 -15.97 8.64
N SER A 264 -16.88 -16.51 9.87
CA SER A 264 -15.73 -16.30 10.77
C SER A 264 -14.41 -16.74 10.16
N ASP A 265 -14.37 -17.92 9.53
CA ASP A 265 -13.13 -18.51 8.99
C ASP A 265 -12.52 -17.66 7.86
N ARG A 266 -13.31 -16.77 7.27
CA ARG A 266 -12.90 -15.87 6.19
C ARG A 266 -12.73 -14.42 6.62
N ALA A 267 -13.14 -14.06 7.83
CA ALA A 267 -13.27 -12.66 8.21
C ALA A 267 -11.95 -11.99 8.61
N TYR A 268 -11.03 -12.76 9.21
CA TYR A 268 -9.77 -12.21 9.71
C TYR A 268 -8.88 -11.70 8.56
N GLY A 269 -8.56 -10.40 8.58
CA GLY A 269 -7.68 -9.77 7.59
C GLY A 269 -8.24 -9.68 6.17
N GLU A 270 -9.54 -9.92 5.96
CA GLU A 270 -10.14 -9.93 4.62
C GLU A 270 -10.43 -8.50 4.14
N ALA A 271 -9.98 -8.21 2.92
CA ALA A 271 -9.93 -6.85 2.37
C ALA A 271 -11.29 -6.13 2.31
N LYS A 272 -12.38 -6.84 2.03
CA LYS A 272 -13.74 -6.28 1.96
C LYS A 272 -14.22 -5.81 3.33
N PHE A 273 -13.91 -6.57 4.38
CA PHE A 273 -14.30 -6.19 5.74
C PHE A 273 -13.39 -5.11 6.32
N LEU A 274 -12.10 -5.15 6.03
CA LEU A 274 -11.19 -4.05 6.34
C LEU A 274 -11.64 -2.75 5.63
N ALA A 275 -12.01 -2.82 4.35
CA ALA A 275 -12.52 -1.66 3.61
C ALA A 275 -13.84 -1.12 4.19
N PHE A 276 -14.78 -2.00 4.56
CA PHE A 276 -16.01 -1.61 5.25
C PHE A 276 -15.71 -0.92 6.60
N ALA A 277 -14.86 -1.51 7.42
CA ALA A 277 -14.49 -0.97 8.72
C ALA A 277 -13.75 0.37 8.58
N ALA A 278 -12.85 0.50 7.62
CA ALA A 278 -12.16 1.75 7.31
C ALA A 278 -13.15 2.83 6.85
N LEU A 279 -14.18 2.50 6.06
CA LEU A 279 -15.21 3.46 5.66
C LEU A 279 -16.04 3.91 6.86
N LEU A 280 -16.43 2.97 7.74
CA LEU A 280 -17.20 3.29 8.94
C LEU A 280 -16.40 4.15 9.93
N LEU A 281 -15.10 3.89 10.07
CA LEU A 281 -14.17 4.73 10.84
C LEU A 281 -14.00 6.10 10.20
N PHE A 282 -13.78 6.16 8.89
CA PHE A 282 -13.60 7.42 8.18
C PHE A 282 -14.80 8.36 8.37
N VAL A 283 -16.03 7.85 8.21
CA VAL A 283 -17.24 8.66 8.43
C VAL A 283 -17.53 8.96 9.90
N SER A 284 -16.68 8.46 10.80
CA SER A 284 -16.72 8.63 12.25
C SER A 284 -15.45 9.30 12.78
N ASP A 285 -14.73 10.03 11.92
CA ASP A 285 -13.51 10.77 12.27
C ASP A 285 -12.44 9.88 12.93
N TRP A 286 -12.39 8.61 12.53
CA TRP A 286 -11.50 7.58 13.08
C TRP A 286 -11.67 7.33 14.60
N ASP A 287 -12.84 7.65 15.17
CA ASP A 287 -13.21 7.29 16.53
C ASP A 287 -13.91 5.93 16.58
N LEU A 288 -13.39 5.03 17.42
CA LEU A 288 -13.89 3.66 17.54
C LEU A 288 -15.29 3.60 18.14
N ASN A 289 -15.60 4.41 19.15
CA ASN A 289 -16.89 4.36 19.84
C ASN A 289 -17.99 4.95 18.96
N ILE A 290 -17.70 6.03 18.23
CA ILE A 290 -18.63 6.61 17.25
C ILE A 290 -18.86 5.62 16.11
N ALA A 291 -17.81 4.96 15.61
CA ALA A 291 -17.95 3.94 14.57
C ALA A 291 -18.79 2.75 15.04
N ILE A 292 -18.61 2.27 16.28
CA ILE A 292 -19.43 1.23 16.89
C ILE A 292 -20.88 1.69 17.05
N GLY A 293 -21.12 2.93 17.45
CA GLY A 293 -22.47 3.48 17.58
C GLY A 293 -23.21 3.61 16.25
N LYS A 294 -22.49 3.72 15.13
CA LYS A 294 -23.05 3.74 13.77
C LYS A 294 -23.14 2.35 13.12
N PHE A 295 -22.54 1.32 13.71
CA PHE A 295 -22.62 -0.06 13.22
C PHE A 295 -23.98 -0.68 13.57
#